data_AF-A0A2V9PNT8-F1
#
_entry.id   AF-A0A2V9PNT8-F1
#
_cell.length_a   1.000
_cell.length_b   1.000
_cell.length_c   1.000
_cell.angle_alpha   90.00
_cell.angle_beta   90.00
_cell.angle_gamma   90.00
#
_symmetry.space_group_name_H-M   'P 1'
#
loop_
_entity.id
_entity.type
_entity.pdbx_description
1 polymer ?
#
loop_
_entity_poly.entity_id
_entity_poly.type
_entity_poly.pdbx_seq_one_letter_code
_entity_poly.pdbx_strand_id
1 'polypeptide(L)'
;MSRRILHLVAEILWFCILSGLAFAQLQQPLSKLNYDMTADFFQLPPGEHLVEPAGVAVNSKGHIYVFHRGKHPLMEFDSSGKFLRSIADDLFVTAHMVRVDSEDNIWTADIGSHVVLKLSPEGRVLLALGRMRIPGD
;
A
#
# COMPACT_ATOMS: atom_id res chain seq x y z
N MET A 1 32.93 -58.81 7.21
CA MET A 1 32.24 -57.74 6.44
C MET A 1 33.12 -57.39 5.24
N SER A 2 32.61 -57.46 3.99
CA SER A 2 33.48 -57.35 2.80
C SER A 2 33.88 -55.89 2.52
N ARG A 3 35.13 -55.65 2.09
CA ARG A 3 35.67 -54.30 1.80
C ARG A 3 34.80 -53.50 0.82
N ARG A 4 34.06 -54.18 -0.07
CA ARG A 4 33.17 -53.54 -1.05
C ARG A 4 31.98 -52.82 -0.41
N ILE A 5 31.49 -53.31 0.73
CA ILE A 5 30.36 -52.70 1.45
C ILE A 5 30.81 -51.43 2.18
N LEU A 6 32.03 -51.41 2.73
CA LEU A 6 32.57 -50.20 3.36
C LEU A 6 32.79 -49.05 2.37
N HIS A 7 33.28 -49.34 1.16
CA HIS A 7 33.48 -48.31 0.13
C HIS A 7 32.17 -47.70 -0.36
N LEU A 8 31.13 -48.53 -0.57
CA LEU A 8 29.82 -48.04 -1.01
C LEU A 8 29.15 -47.15 0.05
N VAL A 9 29.27 -47.51 1.34
CA VAL A 9 28.74 -46.69 2.44
C VAL A 9 29.47 -45.35 2.54
N ALA A 10 30.80 -45.34 2.34
CA ALA A 10 31.59 -44.11 2.36
C ALA A 10 31.25 -43.17 1.20
N GLU A 11 31.00 -43.69 -0.01
CA GLU A 11 30.60 -42.85 -1.16
C GLU A 11 29.19 -42.28 -0.99
N ILE A 12 28.23 -43.07 -0.49
CA ILE A 12 26.88 -42.59 -0.17
C ILE A 12 26.95 -41.50 0.90
N LEU A 13 27.75 -41.68 1.95
CA LEU A 13 27.97 -40.67 2.98
C LEU A 13 28.60 -39.39 2.40
N TRP A 14 29.57 -39.51 1.50
CA TRP A 14 30.20 -38.35 0.86
C TRP A 14 29.21 -37.60 -0.05
N PHE A 15 28.39 -38.32 -0.83
CA PHE A 15 27.39 -37.73 -1.70
C PHE A 15 26.30 -36.98 -0.91
N CYS A 16 25.85 -37.57 0.21
CA CYS A 16 24.89 -36.93 1.11
C CYS A 16 25.44 -35.62 1.70
N ILE A 17 26.72 -35.60 2.12
CA ILE A 17 27.37 -34.40 2.68
C ILE A 17 27.51 -33.29 1.63
N LEU A 18 27.91 -33.62 0.39
CA LEU A 18 28.00 -32.65 -0.72
C LEU A 18 26.64 -32.07 -1.12
N SER A 19 25.58 -32.88 -1.11
CA SER A 19 24.22 -32.41 -1.42
C SER A 19 23.63 -31.49 -0.34
N GLY A 20 23.96 -31.72 0.94
CA GLY A 20 23.50 -30.89 2.05
C GLY A 20 24.09 -29.47 2.04
N LEU A 21 25.35 -29.33 1.61
CA LEU A 21 26.02 -28.04 1.52
C LEU A 21 25.46 -27.17 0.37
N ALA A 22 25.08 -27.78 -0.75
CA ALA A 22 24.45 -27.06 -1.86
C ALA A 22 23.05 -26.52 -1.52
N PHE A 23 22.30 -27.22 -0.65
CA PHE A 23 20.96 -26.80 -0.22
C PHE A 23 21.00 -25.62 0.77
N ALA A 24 22.02 -25.54 1.63
CA ALA A 24 22.18 -24.46 2.60
C ALA A 24 22.46 -23.09 1.94
N GLN A 25 23.00 -23.09 0.73
CA GLN A 25 23.42 -21.86 0.03
C GLN A 25 22.30 -21.19 -0.77
N LEU A 26 21.18 -21.89 -1.00
CA LEU A 26 20.00 -21.38 -1.73
C LEU A 26 19.03 -20.56 -0.86
N GLN A 27 19.23 -20.54 0.46
CA GLN A 27 18.36 -19.87 1.42
C GLN A 27 19.00 -18.59 1.95
N GLN A 28 19.36 -17.65 1.07
CA GLN A 28 19.77 -16.33 1.54
C GLN A 28 18.54 -15.68 2.21
N PRO A 29 18.60 -15.31 3.51
CA PRO A 29 17.49 -14.61 4.13
C PRO A 29 17.27 -13.29 3.38
N LEU A 30 16.01 -12.95 3.12
CA LEU A 30 15.67 -11.66 2.53
C LEU A 30 16.40 -10.55 3.29
N SER A 31 17.02 -9.62 2.56
CA SER A 31 17.65 -8.45 3.16
C SER A 31 16.61 -7.74 4.02
N LYS A 32 16.88 -7.65 5.33
CA LYS A 32 16.00 -6.92 6.24
C LYS A 32 15.91 -5.47 5.77
N LEU A 33 14.71 -5.03 5.43
CA LEU A 33 14.47 -3.65 5.02
C LEU A 33 14.64 -2.73 6.23
N ASN A 34 15.17 -1.53 6.03
CA ASN A 34 15.39 -0.56 7.11
C ASN A 34 14.11 0.23 7.44
N TYR A 35 13.04 -0.49 7.74
CA TYR A 35 11.80 0.05 8.26
C TYR A 35 11.13 -0.97 9.19
N ASP A 36 10.39 -0.48 10.17
CA ASP A 36 9.54 -1.28 11.04
C ASP A 36 8.07 -0.91 10.80
N MET A 37 7.19 -1.89 10.93
CA MET A 37 5.74 -1.66 10.81
C MET A 37 5.22 -1.00 12.07
N THR A 38 4.57 0.15 11.93
CA THR A 38 3.77 0.74 13.01
C THR A 38 2.33 0.27 12.86
N ALA A 39 1.96 -0.76 13.62
CA ALA A 39 0.57 -1.20 13.72
C ALA A 39 -0.32 -0.06 14.24
N ASP A 40 -1.56 -0.02 13.77
CA ASP A 40 -2.60 0.91 14.26
C ASP A 40 -2.23 2.39 14.22
N PHE A 41 -1.36 2.78 13.28
CA PHE A 41 -0.91 4.16 13.11
C PHE A 41 -2.09 5.13 12.89
N PHE A 42 -3.08 4.74 12.09
CA PHE A 42 -4.26 5.57 11.80
C PHE A 42 -5.34 5.39 12.87
N GLN A 43 -5.66 6.48 13.56
CA GLN A 43 -6.70 6.54 14.59
C GLN A 43 -8.04 6.92 13.96
N LEU A 44 -8.80 5.91 13.54
CA LEU A 44 -10.10 6.10 12.88
C LEU A 44 -11.22 6.43 13.87
N PRO A 45 -12.28 7.15 13.45
CA PRO A 45 -13.49 7.32 14.24
C PRO A 45 -14.12 5.96 14.62
N PRO A 46 -14.87 5.87 15.74
CA PRO A 46 -15.53 4.64 16.13
C PRO A 46 -16.46 4.09 15.03
N GLY A 47 -16.29 2.81 14.70
CA GLY A 47 -17.08 2.11 13.67
C GLY A 47 -16.59 2.33 12.22
N GLU A 48 -15.60 3.19 12.01
CA GLU A 48 -14.98 3.39 10.69
C GLU A 48 -13.81 2.42 10.48
N HIS A 49 -13.59 2.04 9.23
CA HIS A 49 -12.49 1.17 8.81
C HIS A 49 -12.06 1.54 7.39
N LEU A 50 -10.75 1.41 7.12
CA LEU A 50 -10.25 1.52 5.76
C LEU A 50 -10.63 0.26 4.97
N VAL A 51 -11.20 0.48 3.78
CA VAL A 51 -11.60 -0.58 2.85
C VAL A 51 -10.80 -0.41 1.58
N GLU A 52 -9.98 -1.40 1.22
CA GLU A 52 -9.14 -1.38 0.01
C GLU A 52 -8.47 -0.01 -0.23
N PRO A 53 -7.60 0.45 0.67
CA PRO A 53 -6.87 1.71 0.48
C PRO A 53 -6.09 1.66 -0.83
N ALA A 54 -6.45 2.53 -1.77
CA ALA A 54 -5.94 2.54 -3.14
C ALA A 54 -4.81 3.56 -3.32
N GLY A 55 -4.78 4.61 -2.51
CA GLY A 55 -3.73 5.62 -2.56
C GLY A 55 -3.48 6.32 -1.23
N VAL A 56 -2.26 6.79 -1.08
CA VAL A 56 -1.84 7.67 0.02
C VAL A 56 -1.03 8.85 -0.53
N ALA A 57 -1.21 10.03 0.05
CA ALA A 57 -0.44 11.23 -0.26
C ALA A 57 -0.18 12.04 1.02
N VAL A 58 0.82 12.91 0.99
CA VAL A 58 1.19 13.77 2.11
C VAL A 58 1.34 15.20 1.60
N ASN A 59 0.81 16.19 2.32
CA ASN A 59 0.95 17.61 1.98
C ASN A 59 2.20 18.24 2.62
N SER A 60 2.43 19.53 2.35
CA SER A 60 3.59 20.28 2.89
C SER A 60 3.63 20.37 4.42
N LYS A 61 2.50 20.15 5.09
CA LYS A 61 2.35 20.19 6.56
C LYS A 61 2.49 18.81 7.22
N GLY A 62 2.71 17.76 6.43
CA GLY A 62 2.77 16.38 6.92
C GLY A 62 1.40 15.75 7.20
N HIS A 63 0.30 16.37 6.75
CA HIS A 63 -1.01 15.71 6.80
C HIS A 63 -1.04 14.60 5.77
N ILE A 64 -1.65 13.48 6.14
CA ILE A 64 -1.71 12.26 5.36
C ILE A 64 -3.13 12.10 4.82
N TYR A 65 -3.24 11.93 3.50
CA TYR A 65 -4.51 11.67 2.82
C TYR A 65 -4.54 10.22 2.41
N VAL A 66 -5.53 9.47 2.91
CA VAL A 66 -5.77 8.08 2.53
C VAL A 66 -7.02 8.05 1.67
N PHE A 67 -6.87 7.54 0.44
CA PHE A 67 -7.97 7.37 -0.50
C PHE A 67 -8.31 5.88 -0.63
N HIS A 68 -9.53 5.52 -0.23
CA HIS A 68 -9.97 4.14 -0.05
C HIS A 68 -11.42 3.97 -0.53
N ARG A 69 -11.89 2.73 -0.66
CA ARG A 69 -13.19 2.38 -1.25
C ARG A 69 -14.31 2.19 -0.23
N GLY A 70 -14.18 2.80 0.94
CA GLY A 70 -15.16 2.70 2.02
C GLY A 70 -16.17 3.85 2.00
N LYS A 71 -16.90 4.00 3.10
CA LYS A 71 -17.98 4.99 3.25
C LYS A 71 -17.52 6.44 3.14
N HIS A 72 -16.28 6.73 3.54
CA HIS A 72 -15.68 8.06 3.52
C HIS A 72 -14.39 8.03 2.69
N PRO A 73 -14.48 8.05 1.35
CA PRO A 73 -13.38 7.60 0.49
C PRO A 73 -12.07 8.35 0.69
N LEU A 74 -12.10 9.67 0.89
CA LEU A 74 -10.92 10.49 1.10
C LEU A 74 -10.87 10.98 2.55
N MET A 75 -9.99 10.36 3.35
CA MET A 75 -9.76 10.74 4.75
C MET A 75 -8.44 11.48 4.91
N GLU A 76 -8.45 12.53 5.74
CA GLU A 76 -7.28 13.32 6.12
C GLU A 76 -6.89 13.05 7.58
N PHE A 77 -5.60 12.85 7.81
CA PHE A 77 -4.99 12.62 9.11
C PHE A 77 -3.84 13.61 9.33
N ASP A 78 -3.51 13.92 10.58
CA ASP A 78 -2.26 14.63 10.88
C ASP A 78 -1.04 13.70 10.80
N SER A 79 0.16 14.25 11.01
CA SER A 79 1.42 13.50 10.95
C SER A 79 1.57 12.42 12.03
N SER A 80 0.70 12.41 13.05
CA SER A 80 0.64 11.38 14.09
C SER A 80 -0.41 10.30 13.80
N GLY A 81 -1.09 10.38 12.65
CA GLY A 81 -2.14 9.45 12.26
C GLY A 81 -3.49 9.72 12.92
N LYS A 82 -3.66 10.87 13.59
CA LYS A 82 -4.96 11.27 14.14
C LYS A 82 -5.89 11.72 13.02
N PHE A 83 -7.09 11.15 12.96
CA PHE A 83 -8.12 11.56 12.01
C PHE A 83 -8.51 13.04 12.20
N LEU A 84 -8.53 13.78 11.10
CA LEU A 84 -8.95 15.19 11.07
C LEU A 84 -10.35 15.33 10.47
N ARG A 85 -10.59 14.73 9.30
CA ARG A 85 -11.89 14.80 8.59
C ARG A 85 -11.96 13.85 7.39
N SER A 86 -13.18 13.65 6.88
CA SER A 86 -13.43 13.18 5.52
C SER A 86 -13.65 14.35 4.55
N ILE A 87 -13.41 14.13 3.26
CA ILE A 87 -13.45 15.17 2.23
C ILE A 87 -14.27 14.68 1.04
N ALA A 88 -15.28 15.47 0.65
CA ALA A 88 -16.05 15.27 -0.58
C ALA A 88 -16.64 13.86 -0.75
N ASP A 89 -17.22 13.32 0.33
CA ASP A 89 -17.71 11.94 0.40
C ASP A 89 -18.75 11.60 -0.68
N ASP A 90 -19.48 12.59 -1.20
CA ASP A 90 -20.52 12.44 -2.21
C ASP A 90 -20.01 12.45 -3.67
N LEU A 91 -18.71 12.74 -3.87
CA LEU A 91 -18.11 12.86 -5.20
C LEU A 91 -17.42 11.58 -5.70
N PHE A 92 -17.18 10.62 -4.81
CA PHE A 92 -16.38 9.43 -5.12
C PHE A 92 -17.26 8.17 -5.19
N VAL A 93 -16.82 7.20 -6.00
CA VAL A 93 -17.54 5.94 -6.25
C VAL A 93 -16.61 4.76 -6.08
N THR A 94 -15.43 4.80 -6.68
CA THR A 94 -14.41 3.76 -6.57
C THR A 94 -13.03 4.38 -6.65
N ALA A 95 -12.49 4.67 -5.46
CA ALA A 95 -11.17 5.27 -5.29
C ALA A 95 -10.07 4.47 -6.00
N HIS A 96 -9.14 5.19 -6.62
CA HIS A 96 -7.97 4.58 -7.27
C HIS A 96 -6.66 5.29 -6.93
N MET A 97 -6.57 6.62 -7.04
CA MET A 97 -5.32 7.35 -6.76
C MET A 97 -5.59 8.68 -6.05
N VAL A 98 -4.68 9.05 -5.15
CA VAL A 98 -4.58 10.38 -4.57
C VAL A 98 -3.14 10.91 -4.62
N ARG A 99 -3.00 12.20 -4.93
CA ARG A 99 -1.75 12.97 -4.90
C ARG A 99 -2.02 14.35 -4.31
N VAL A 100 -0.97 14.97 -3.78
CA VAL A 100 -1.00 16.38 -3.36
C VAL A 100 0.05 17.13 -4.17
N ASP A 101 -0.32 18.29 -4.73
CA ASP A 101 0.62 19.14 -5.47
C ASP A 101 1.36 20.13 -4.57
N SER A 102 2.28 20.92 -5.14
CA SER A 102 3.11 21.87 -4.39
C SER A 102 2.35 23.03 -3.75
N GLU A 103 1.08 23.22 -4.10
CA GLU A 103 0.19 24.24 -3.54
C GLU A 103 -0.79 23.61 -2.52
N ASP A 104 -0.52 22.38 -2.07
CA ASP A 104 -1.36 21.56 -1.20
C ASP A 104 -2.75 21.20 -1.77
N ASN A 105 -2.96 21.34 -3.09
CA ASN A 105 -4.21 20.87 -3.69
C ASN A 105 -4.20 19.34 -3.79
N ILE A 106 -5.37 18.75 -3.59
CA ILE A 106 -5.55 17.30 -3.55
C ILE A 106 -6.07 16.85 -4.92
N TRP A 107 -5.32 16.00 -5.59
CA TRP A 107 -5.69 15.40 -6.86
C TRP A 107 -6.16 13.97 -6.63
N THR A 108 -7.36 13.66 -7.08
CA THR A 108 -7.93 12.32 -7.01
C THR A 108 -8.27 11.80 -8.39
N ALA A 109 -8.07 10.50 -8.60
CA ALA A 109 -8.60 9.77 -9.75
C ALA A 109 -9.49 8.65 -9.24
N ASP A 110 -10.75 8.65 -9.69
CA ASP A 110 -11.75 7.68 -9.27
C ASP A 110 -12.36 6.99 -10.50
N ILE A 111 -12.25 5.66 -10.52
CA ILE A 111 -12.60 4.88 -11.71
C ILE A 111 -14.10 4.67 -11.86
N GLY A 112 -14.88 4.71 -10.77
CA GLY A 112 -16.34 4.54 -10.81
C GLY A 112 -17.06 5.84 -11.16
N SER A 113 -16.43 6.97 -10.86
CA SER A 113 -16.90 8.31 -11.18
C SER A 113 -16.51 8.77 -12.58
N HIS A 114 -15.52 8.13 -13.19
CA HIS A 114 -14.92 8.51 -14.47
C HIS A 114 -14.34 9.93 -14.50
N VAL A 115 -13.91 10.45 -13.35
CA VAL A 115 -13.31 11.79 -13.26
C VAL A 115 -11.99 11.80 -12.50
N VAL A 116 -11.14 12.74 -12.91
CA VAL A 116 -10.04 13.25 -12.09
C VAL A 116 -10.47 14.58 -11.51
N LEU A 117 -10.38 14.74 -10.19
CA LEU A 117 -10.70 16.00 -9.51
C LEU A 117 -9.43 16.62 -8.95
N LYS A 118 -9.28 17.95 -9.11
CA LYS A 118 -8.41 18.79 -8.28
C LYS A 118 -9.27 19.45 -7.22
N LEU A 119 -8.96 19.23 -5.96
CA LEU A 119 -9.61 19.85 -4.81
C LEU A 119 -8.65 20.85 -4.15
N SER A 120 -9.18 21.95 -3.62
CA SER A 120 -8.42 22.85 -2.75
C SER A 120 -8.05 22.13 -1.44
N PRO A 121 -7.10 22.66 -0.64
CA PRO A 121 -6.80 22.12 0.68
C PRO A 121 -8.05 22.00 1.57
N GLU A 122 -9.04 22.89 1.41
CA GLU A 122 -10.31 22.86 2.15
C GLU A 122 -11.30 21.82 1.59
N GLY A 123 -10.99 21.15 0.48
CA GLY A 123 -11.84 20.14 -0.14
C GLY A 123 -12.81 20.67 -1.20
N ARG A 124 -12.64 21.91 -1.68
CA ARG A 124 -13.50 22.47 -2.73
C ARG A 124 -13.03 22.03 -4.10
N VAL A 125 -13.93 21.63 -5.00
CA VAL A 125 -13.55 21.30 -6.38
C VAL A 125 -13.03 22.55 -7.10
N LEU A 126 -11.80 22.47 -7.60
CA LEU A 126 -11.14 23.50 -8.40
C LEU A 126 -11.13 23.15 -9.89
N LEU A 127 -11.03 21.85 -10.21
CA LEU A 127 -11.02 21.33 -11.57
C LEU A 127 -11.64 19.94 -11.59
N ALA A 128 -12.38 19.65 -12.66
CA ALA A 128 -12.80 18.30 -13.01
C ALA A 128 -12.35 17.99 -14.45
N LEU A 129 -11.70 16.85 -14.63
CA LEU A 129 -11.38 16.28 -15.93
C LEU A 129 -12.25 15.03 -16.14
N GLY A 130 -13.00 15.00 -17.22
CA GLY A 130 -14.03 13.99 -17.47
C GLY A 130 -15.44 14.51 -17.18
N ARG A 131 -16.43 13.64 -17.33
CA ARG A 131 -17.83 13.93 -17.01
C ARG A 131 -18.29 12.96 -15.94
N MET A 132 -18.81 13.51 -14.85
CA MET A 132 -19.17 12.73 -13.68
C MET A 132 -20.16 11.61 -14.03
N ARG A 133 -19.78 10.37 -13.74
CA ARG A 133 -20.52 9.12 -14.04
C ARG A 133 -20.74 8.86 -15.53
N ILE A 134 -19.90 9.42 -16.40
CA ILE A 134 -19.92 9.15 -17.84
C ILE A 134 -18.51 8.67 -18.25
N PRO A 135 -18.35 7.39 -18.66
CA PRO A 135 -17.09 6.87 -19.17
C PRO A 135 -16.57 7.70 -20.37
N GLY A 136 -15.26 7.67 -20.59
CA GLY A 136 -14.69 8.15 -21.85
C GLY A 136 -15.05 7.21 -23.02
N ASP A 137 -15.13 7.78 -24.22
CA ASP A 137 -15.32 7.03 -25.47
C ASP A 137 -14.03 6.31 -25.92
#